data_AF-A0AA43D633-F1
#
_entry.id   AF-A0AA43D633-F1
#
_cell.length_a   1.000
_cell.length_b   1.000
_cell.length_c   1.000
_cell.angle_alpha   90.00
_cell.angle_beta   90.00
_cell.angle_gamma   90.00
#
_symmetry.space_group_name_H-M   'P 1'
#
loop_
_entity.id
_entity.type
_entity.pdbx_description
1 polymer ?
#
loop_
_entity_poly.entity_id
_entity_poly.type
_entity_poly.pdbx_seq_one_letter_code
_entity_poly.pdbx_strand_id
1 'polypeptide(L)'
;MNAHTRQYFFGIIFLAVGIYQLVKKNSLEASLYIVAGAAFIFNTLATEPKFTSHKKILVIITWGLIITAGVLFLYLLQFRFL
;
A
#
# COMPACT_ATOMS: atom_id res chain seq x y z
N MET A 1 9.42 10.54 -16.16
CA MET A 1 8.84 9.28 -15.60
C MET A 1 7.32 9.39 -15.61
N ASN A 2 6.61 8.43 -16.23
CA ASN A 2 5.14 8.44 -16.33
C ASN A 2 4.50 8.23 -14.94
N ALA A 3 3.31 8.78 -14.70
CA ALA A 3 2.64 8.73 -13.39
C ALA A 3 2.40 7.29 -12.90
N HIS A 4 2.00 6.40 -13.81
CA HIS A 4 1.83 4.97 -13.51
C HIS A 4 3.14 4.30 -13.06
N THR A 5 4.24 4.59 -13.76
CA THR A 5 5.56 4.06 -13.42
C THR A 5 6.00 4.50 -12.04
N ARG A 6 5.73 5.76 -11.66
CA ARG A 6 6.04 6.25 -10.30
C ARG A 6 5.25 5.51 -9.23
N GLN A 7 3.95 5.29 -9.45
CA GLN A 7 3.10 4.62 -8.45
C GLN A 7 3.49 3.15 -8.28
N TYR A 8 3.80 2.42 -9.35
CA TYR A 8 4.36 1.07 -9.24
C TYR A 8 5.71 1.06 -8.53
N PHE A 9 6.58 2.02 -8.83
CA PHE A 9 7.88 2.13 -8.18
C PHE A 9 7.74 2.37 -6.67
N PHE A 10 6.85 3.28 -6.26
CA PHE A 10 6.53 3.47 -4.84
C PHE A 10 5.94 2.20 -4.23
N GLY A 11 5.00 1.52 -4.91
CA GLY A 11 4.43 0.26 -4.45
C GLY A 11 5.51 -0.80 -4.17
N ILE A 12 6.48 -0.94 -5.08
CA ILE A 12 7.60 -1.87 -4.93
C ILE A 12 8.51 -1.48 -3.77
N ILE A 13 8.86 -0.20 -3.63
CA ILE A 13 9.68 0.29 -2.50
C ILE A 13 8.99 -0.01 -1.17
N PHE A 14 7.70 0.32 -1.06
CA PHE A 14 6.93 0.08 0.17
C PHE A 14 6.86 -1.41 0.50
N LEU A 15 6.66 -2.28 -0.49
CA LEU A 15 6.73 -3.73 -0.28
C LEU A 15 8.11 -4.19 0.18
N ALA A 16 9.19 -3.69 -0.45
CA ALA A 16 10.56 -4.04 -0.08
C ALA A 16 10.88 -3.60 1.37
N VAL A 17 10.47 -2.40 1.77
CA VAL A 17 10.60 -1.91 3.15
C VAL A 17 9.76 -2.76 4.11
N GLY A 18 8.55 -3.15 3.71
CA GLY A 18 7.70 -4.04 4.50
C GLY A 18 8.34 -5.41 4.76
N ILE A 19 8.93 -6.01 3.72
CA ILE A 19 9.69 -7.28 3.84
C ILE A 19 10.90 -7.11 4.76
N TYR A 20 11.63 -6.01 4.60
CA TYR A 20 12.76 -5.70 5.49
C TYR A 20 12.33 -5.59 6.96
N GLN A 21 11.17 -4.98 7.22
CA GLN A 21 10.63 -4.86 8.58
C GLN A 21 10.14 -6.20 9.15
N LEU A 22 9.66 -7.14 8.32
CA LEU A 22 9.38 -8.52 8.75
C LEU A 22 10.65 -9.21 9.26
N VAL A 23 11.79 -9.01 8.58
CA VAL A 23 13.09 -9.57 9.02
C VAL A 23 13.50 -8.98 10.38
N LYS A 24 13.18 -7.70 10.63
CA LYS A 24 13.39 -7.03 11.93
C LYS A 24 12.37 -7.42 13.01
N LYS A 25 11.47 -8.37 12.74
CA LYS A 25 10.36 -8.77 13.63
C LYS A 25 9.43 -7.61 14.00
N ASN A 26 9.37 -6.58 13.17
CA ASN A 26 8.54 -5.42 13.38
C ASN A 26 7.21 -5.56 12.63
N SER A 27 6.36 -6.45 13.13
CA SER A 27 5.13 -6.87 12.43
C SER A 27 4.17 -5.70 12.16
N LEU A 28 4.15 -4.68 13.03
CA LEU A 28 3.28 -3.52 12.87
C LEU A 28 3.75 -2.60 11.74
N GLU A 29 5.03 -2.20 11.74
CA GLU A 29 5.61 -1.40 10.64
C GLU A 29 5.56 -2.18 9.33
N ALA A 30 5.90 -3.47 9.36
CA ALA A 30 5.81 -4.34 8.20
C ALA A 30 4.40 -4.34 7.59
N SER A 31 3.37 -4.53 8.41
CA SER A 31 1.97 -4.52 7.96
C SER A 31 1.58 -3.18 7.33
N LEU A 32 1.99 -2.07 7.94
CA LEU A 32 1.74 -0.73 7.40
C LEU A 32 2.36 -0.56 6.01
N TYR A 33 3.64 -0.89 5.86
CA TYR A 33 4.36 -0.74 4.59
C TYR A 33 3.82 -1.67 3.51
N ILE A 34 3.46 -2.91 3.85
CA ILE A 34 2.87 -3.87 2.91
C ILE A 34 1.51 -3.39 2.41
N VAL A 35 0.63 -2.96 3.32
CA VAL A 35 -0.72 -2.49 2.97
C VAL A 35 -0.65 -1.20 2.15
N ALA A 36 0.22 -0.27 2.51
CA ALA A 36 0.44 0.96 1.73
C ALA A 36 1.01 0.65 0.33
N GLY A 37 1.98 -0.25 0.23
CA GLY A 37 2.54 -0.69 -1.05
C GLY A 37 1.50 -1.35 -1.95
N ALA A 38 0.67 -2.23 -1.39
CA ALA A 38 -0.44 -2.84 -2.09
C ALA A 38 -1.45 -1.77 -2.58
N ALA A 39 -1.78 -0.77 -1.76
CA ALA A 39 -2.70 0.30 -2.16
C ALA A 39 -2.21 1.04 -3.41
N PHE A 40 -0.91 1.37 -3.50
CA PHE A 40 -0.34 2.01 -4.68
C PHE A 40 -0.41 1.12 -5.93
N ILE A 41 -0.17 -0.18 -5.79
CA ILE A 41 -0.23 -1.15 -6.89
C ILE A 41 -1.67 -1.30 -7.40
N PHE A 42 -2.63 -1.52 -6.51
CA PHE A 42 -4.04 -1.66 -6.88
C PHE A 42 -4.63 -0.37 -7.48
N ASN A 43 -4.22 0.79 -6.95
CA ASN A 43 -4.60 2.07 -7.52
C ASN A 43 -4.09 2.23 -8.96
N THR A 44 -2.85 1.80 -9.22
CA THR A 44 -2.26 1.88 -10.56
C THR A 44 -2.94 0.88 -11.52
N LEU A 45 -3.20 -0.34 -11.06
CA LEU A 45 -3.95 -1.35 -11.82
C LEU A 45 -5.34 -0.85 -12.21
N ALA A 46 -6.03 -0.10 -11.34
CA ALA A 46 -7.36 0.47 -11.62
C ALA A 46 -7.36 1.49 -12.77
N THR A 47 -6.19 2.02 -13.13
CA THR A 47 -6.01 2.98 -14.22
C THR A 47 -5.54 2.35 -15.52
N GLU A 48 -5.21 1.06 -15.52
CA GLU A 48 -4.80 0.35 -16.73
C GLU A 48 -6.00 -0.02 -17.62
N PRO A 49 -5.92 0.24 -18.94
CA PRO A 49 -7.03 0.00 -19.86
C PRO A 49 -7.44 -1.47 -19.94
N LYS A 50 -6.49 -2.40 -19.73
CA LYS A 50 -6.73 -3.86 -19.71
C LYS A 50 -7.65 -4.30 -18.57
N PHE A 51 -7.75 -3.53 -17.49
CA PHE A 51 -8.55 -3.87 -16.31
C PHE A 51 -9.83 -3.06 -16.17
N THR A 52 -10.27 -2.38 -17.24
CA THR A 52 -11.45 -1.50 -17.22
C THR A 52 -12.72 -2.21 -16.73
N SER A 53 -12.90 -3.50 -17.08
CA SER A 53 -14.04 -4.31 -16.62
C SER A 53 -14.05 -4.53 -15.09
N HIS A 54 -12.89 -4.55 -14.44
CA HIS A 54 -12.73 -4.78 -13.00
C HIS A 54 -12.45 -3.50 -12.21
N LYS A 55 -12.48 -2.33 -12.86
CA LYS A 55 -12.11 -1.04 -12.28
C LYS A 55 -12.83 -0.76 -10.96
N LYS A 56 -14.14 -1.03 -10.89
CA LYS A 56 -14.94 -0.82 -9.68
C LYS A 56 -14.41 -1.62 -8.48
N ILE A 57 -14.07 -2.89 -8.70
CA ILE A 57 -13.54 -3.77 -7.66
C ILE A 57 -12.15 -3.30 -7.24
N LEU A 58 -11.28 -2.97 -8.19
CA LEU A 58 -9.93 -2.47 -7.89
C LEU A 58 -9.95 -1.17 -7.09
N VAL A 59 -10.88 -0.26 -7.39
CA VAL A 59 -11.06 0.99 -6.63
C VAL A 59 -11.55 0.70 -5.21
N ILE A 60 -12.50 -0.23 -5.02
CA ILE A 60 -12.98 -0.62 -3.69
C ILE A 60 -11.83 -1.22 -2.86
N ILE A 61 -11.05 -2.12 -3.44
CA ILE A 61 -9.87 -2.72 -2.78
C ILE A 61 -8.86 -1.64 -2.40
N THR A 62 -8.58 -0.72 -3.32
CA THR A 62 -7.65 0.40 -3.09
C THR A 62 -8.09 1.24 -1.90
N TRP A 63 -9.36 1.64 -1.84
CA TRP A 63 -9.88 2.42 -0.71
C TRP A 63 -9.85 1.65 0.60
N GLY A 64 -10.17 0.35 0.58
CA GLY A 64 -10.02 -0.51 1.76
C GLY A 64 -8.58 -0.52 2.28
N LEU A 65 -7.60 -0.72 1.39
CA LEU A 65 -6.18 -0.70 1.74
C LEU A 65 -5.73 0.66 2.27
N ILE A 66 -6.17 1.78 1.67
CA ILE A 66 -5.85 3.13 2.14
C ILE A 66 -6.40 3.37 3.55
N ILE A 67 -7.64 2.98 3.81
CA ILE A 67 -8.25 3.13 5.14
C ILE A 67 -7.48 2.28 6.16
N THR A 68 -7.20 1.02 5.84
CA THR A 68 -6.41 0.14 6.71
C THR A 68 -5.02 0.70 6.98
N ALA A 69 -4.33 1.23 5.96
CA ALA A 69 -3.03 1.89 6.12
C ALA A 69 -3.13 3.12 7.02
N GLY A 70 -4.18 3.94 6.87
CA GLY A 70 -4.44 5.10 7.72
C GLY A 70 -4.64 4.70 9.19
N VAL A 71 -5.44 3.66 9.46
CA VAL A 71 -5.65 3.13 10.81
C VAL A 71 -4.34 2.59 11.40
N LEU A 72 -3.59 1.79 10.63
CA LEU A 72 -2.29 1.26 11.08
C LEU A 72 -1.29 2.38 11.37
N PHE A 73 -1.29 3.44 10.56
CA PHE A 73 -0.43 4.60 10.78
C PHE A 73 -0.78 5.34 12.06
N LEU A 74 -2.07 5.60 12.31
CA LEU A 74 -2.52 6.23 13.55
C LEU A 74 -2.22 5.37 14.77
N TYR A 75 -2.42 4.06 14.66
CA TYR A 75 -2.07 3.10 15.72
C TYR A 75 -0.57 3.12 16.02
N LEU A 76 0.27 3.11 14.98
CA LEU A 76 1.72 3.21 15.14
C LEU A 76 2.13 4.52 15.81
N LEU A 77 1.53 5.64 15.39
CA LEU A 77 1.79 6.95 15.98
C LEU A 77 1.40 6.99 17.47
N GLN A 78 0.25 6.42 17.83
CA GLN A 78 -0.23 6.36 19.21
C GLN A 78 0.59 5.45 20.12
N PHE A 79 0.99 4.26 19.65
CA PHE A 79 1.55 3.23 20.54
C PHE A 79 3.08 3.10 20.47
N ARG A 80 3.72 3.74 19.50
CA ARG A 80 5.18 3.67 19.33
C ARG A 80 5.89 5.00 19.50
N PHE A 81 5.22 6.12 19.25
CA PHE A 81 5.83 7.44 19.26
C PHE A 81 5.25 8.40 20.31
N LEU A 82 4.05 8.14 20.83
CA LEU A 82 3.46 8.80 22.01
C LEU A 82 3.71 7.94 23.26
#